data_AF-A0A5K0WPG0-F1
#
_entry.id   AF-A0A5K0WPG0-F1
#
_cell.length_a   1.000
_cell.length_b   1.000
_cell.length_c   1.000
_cell.angle_alpha   90.00
_cell.angle_beta   90.00
_cell.angle_gamma   90.00
#
_symmetry.space_group_name_H-M   'P 1'
#
loop_
_entity.id
_entity.type
_entity.pdbx_description
1 polymer ?
#
loop_
_entity_poly.entity_id
_entity_poly.type
_entity_poly.pdbx_seq_one_letter_code
_entity_poly.pdbx_strand_id
1 'polypeptide(L)' 'VPLLDGSARRWVDAVEEATLCDAVDDYGRCIEKLAPFVVEPVHILYGDSFIAAYPSEKIHITYGINFPQA' A
#
# COMPACT_ATOMS: atom_id res chain seq x y z
N VAL A 1 -1.24 -14.69 -7.35
CA VAL A 1 -0.59 -13.66 -8.20
C VAL A 1 0.73 -14.24 -8.69
N PRO A 2 0.98 -14.33 -10.01
CA PRO A 2 2.29 -14.72 -10.55
C PRO A 2 3.45 -13.89 -10.00
N LEU A 3 4.61 -14.54 -9.75
CA LEU A 3 5.80 -13.89 -9.18
C LEU A 3 6.53 -12.97 -10.17
N LEU A 4 6.41 -13.23 -11.48
CA LEU A 4 7.07 -12.48 -12.55
C LEU A 4 8.59 -12.37 -12.32
N ASP A 5 9.14 -11.17 -12.18
CA ASP A 5 10.57 -10.92 -11.91
C ASP A 5 10.89 -10.71 -10.41
N GLY A 6 9.91 -10.92 -9.53
CA GLY A 6 10.03 -10.69 -8.09
C GLY A 6 9.82 -9.22 -7.68
N SER A 7 9.64 -8.31 -8.63
CA SER A 7 9.29 -6.91 -8.38
C SER A 7 7.80 -6.63 -8.70
N ALA A 8 7.34 -5.42 -8.38
CA ALA A 8 6.01 -4.96 -8.79
C ALA A 8 5.97 -4.43 -10.24
N ARG A 9 7.11 -4.25 -10.92
CA ARG A 9 7.21 -3.46 -12.16
C ARG A 9 6.28 -3.98 -13.26
N ARG A 10 6.32 -5.28 -13.51
CA ARG A 10 5.53 -5.90 -14.59
C ARG A 10 4.03 -5.87 -14.33
N TRP A 11 3.61 -5.81 -13.07
CA TRP A 11 2.21 -5.58 -12.71
C TRP A 11 1.79 -4.12 -12.98
N VAL A 12 2.67 -3.17 -12.69
CA VAL A 12 2.43 -1.75 -13.02
C VAL A 12 2.29 -1.56 -14.52
N ASP A 13 3.21 -2.11 -15.32
CA ASP A 13 3.17 -2.00 -16.79
C ASP A 13 1.85 -2.58 -17.36
N ALA A 14 1.40 -3.74 -16.85
CA ALA A 14 0.16 -4.37 -17.29
C ALA A 14 -1.09 -3.56 -16.90
N VAL A 15 -1.09 -2.90 -15.74
CA VAL A 15 -2.19 -2.01 -15.31
C VAL A 15 -2.21 -0.74 -16.16
N GLU A 16 -1.05 -0.18 -16.49
CA GLU A 16 -0.94 0.97 -17.39
C GLU A 16 -1.45 0.63 -18.80
N GLU A 17 -1.09 -0.54 -19.34
CA GLU A 17 -1.58 -1.03 -20.63
C GLU A 17 -3.09 -1.25 -20.63
N ALA A 18 -3.65 -1.80 -19.54
CA ALA A 18 -5.09 -2.01 -19.39
C ALA A 18 -5.89 -0.70 -19.18
N THR A 19 -5.21 0.41 -18.86
CA THR A 19 -5.79 1.72 -18.53
C THR A 19 -6.63 1.72 -17.24
N LEU A 20 -6.77 2.89 -16.61
CA LEU A 20 -7.60 3.09 -15.43
C LEU A 20 -8.97 3.66 -15.82
N CYS A 21 -10.01 3.26 -15.10
CA CYS A 21 -11.35 3.85 -15.17
C CYS A 21 -11.89 4.13 -13.77
N ASP A 22 -12.80 5.10 -13.67
CA ASP A 22 -13.47 5.42 -12.41
C ASP A 22 -14.42 4.28 -12.03
N ALA A 23 -14.39 3.90 -10.75
CA ALA A 23 -15.36 2.97 -10.20
C ALA A 23 -16.74 3.64 -10.18
N VAL A 24 -17.73 2.98 -10.77
CA VAL A 24 -19.12 3.44 -10.80
C VAL A 24 -20.05 2.45 -10.12
N ASP A 25 -21.12 2.95 -9.52
CA ASP A 25 -22.19 2.11 -8.97
C ASP A 25 -23.16 1.62 -10.07
N ASP A 26 -24.16 0.85 -9.68
CA ASP A 26 -25.19 0.30 -10.61
C ASP A 26 -26.00 1.39 -11.35
N TYR A 27 -25.91 2.64 -10.90
CA TYR A 27 -26.58 3.80 -11.49
C TYR A 27 -25.62 4.69 -12.30
N GLY A 28 -24.37 4.24 -12.49
CA GLY A 28 -23.35 4.97 -13.25
C GLY A 28 -22.76 6.17 -12.52
N ARG A 29 -22.91 6.27 -11.20
CA ARG A 29 -22.35 7.36 -10.39
C ARG A 29 -20.96 6.99 -9.91
N CYS A 30 -20.01 7.92 -10.02
CA CYS A 30 -18.66 7.70 -9.51
C CYS A 30 -18.68 7.44 -8.01
N ILE A 31 -17.94 6.43 -7.59
CA ILE A 31 -17.77 6.05 -6.20
C ILE A 31 -16.58 6.81 -5.63
N GLU A 32 -16.76 7.42 -4.46
CA GLU A 32 -15.67 8.10 -3.78
C GLU A 32 -14.61 7.11 -3.31
N LYS A 33 -13.34 7.48 -3.47
CA LYS A 33 -12.22 6.68 -2.96
C LYS A 33 -12.21 6.69 -1.44
N LEU A 34 -12.55 5.55 -0.83
CA LEU A 34 -12.39 5.34 0.60
C LEU A 34 -10.91 5.09 0.93
N ALA A 35 -10.20 6.14 1.34
CA ALA A 35 -8.84 6.03 1.88
C ALA A 35 -8.90 6.01 3.42
N PRO A 36 -8.41 4.95 4.10
CA PRO A 36 -8.34 4.94 5.55
C PRO A 36 -7.30 5.95 6.05
N PHE A 37 -7.63 6.68 7.11
CA PHE A 37 -6.74 7.63 7.78
C PHE A 37 -6.33 7.12 9.15
N VAL A 38 -5.07 7.32 9.51
CA VAL A 38 -4.58 7.09 10.86
C VAL A 38 -4.92 8.34 11.69
N VAL A 39 -5.91 8.22 12.57
CA VAL A 39 -6.37 9.33 13.43
C VAL A 39 -5.61 9.38 14.76
N GLU A 40 -5.13 8.24 15.22
CA GLU A 40 -4.33 8.09 16.45
C GLU A 40 -3.14 7.17 16.17
N PRO A 41 -2.01 7.32 16.87
CA PRO A 41 -0.87 6.44 16.68
C PRO A 41 -1.23 4.98 16.96
N VAL A 42 -0.85 4.09 16.05
CA VAL A 42 -1.02 2.64 16.20
C VAL A 42 0.33 1.96 16.08
N HIS A 43 0.57 0.95 16.91
CA HIS A 43 1.79 0.15 16.84
C HIS A 43 1.50 -1.32 17.16
N ILE A 44 2.28 -2.19 16.55
CA ILE A 44 2.27 -3.63 16.80
C ILE A 44 3.72 -4.08 16.93
N LEU A 45 3.99 -4.90 17.94
CA LEU A 45 5.28 -5.54 18.18
C LEU A 45 5.11 -7.06 18.09
N TYR A 46 6.00 -7.72 17.36
CA TYR A 46 6.09 -9.17 17.29
C TYR A 46 7.56 -9.59 17.29
N GLY A 47 7.99 -10.24 18.38
CA GLY A 47 9.41 -10.56 18.59
C GLY A 47 10.25 -9.29 18.70
N ASP A 48 11.24 -9.14 17.82
CA ASP A 48 12.11 -7.97 17.69
C ASP A 48 11.66 -7.00 16.58
N SER A 49 10.56 -7.31 15.90
CA SER A 49 10.05 -6.56 14.75
C SER A 49 8.83 -5.74 15.15
N PHE A 50 8.75 -4.49 14.70
CA PHE A 50 7.63 -3.60 15.00
C PHE A 50 7.16 -2.83 13.77
N ILE A 51 5.88 -2.45 13.80
CA ILE A 51 5.28 -1.48 12.87
C ILE A 51 4.67 -0.38 13.74
N ALA A 52 4.91 0.86 13.35
CA ALA A 52 4.27 2.03 13.95
C ALA A 52 3.74 2.93 12.83
N ALA A 53 2.53 3.44 13.01
CA ALA A 53 1.95 4.45 12.15
C ALA A 53 1.47 5.62 13.00
N TYR A 54 1.74 6.83 12.53
CA TYR A 54 1.38 8.09 13.20
C TYR A 54 0.46 8.89 12.26
N PRO A 55 -0.46 9.69 12.82
CA PRO A 55 -1.24 10.62 12.02
C PRO A 55 -0.35 11.55 11.19
N SER A 56 -0.65 11.67 9.89
CA SER A 56 0.06 12.58 8.99
C SER A 56 -0.85 12.96 7.82
N GLU A 57 -0.75 14.21 7.37
CA GLU A 57 -1.47 14.68 6.17
C GLU A 57 -0.95 14.06 4.88
N LYS A 58 0.29 13.54 4.90
CA LYS A 58 0.95 12.94 3.73
C LYS A 58 1.47 11.56 4.08
N ILE A 59 1.46 10.67 3.08
CA ILE A 59 1.99 9.31 3.21
C ILE A 59 3.51 9.39 3.27
N HIS A 60 4.08 8.87 4.35
CA HIS A 60 5.51 8.67 4.53
C HIS A 60 5.75 7.22 4.95
N ILE A 61 6.73 6.57 4.31
CA ILE A 61 7.09 5.18 4.61
C ILE A 61 8.58 5.14 4.91
N THR A 62 8.90 4.63 6.09
CA THR A 62 10.28 4.34 6.50
C THR A 62 10.33 2.92 7.04
N TYR A 63 11.46 2.24 6.85
CA TYR A 63 11.66 0.90 7.35
C TYR A 63 13.13 0.65 7.67
N GLY A 64 13.37 -0.25 8.62
CA GLY A 64 14.71 -0.77 8.92
C GLY A 64 14.74 -2.26 8.63
N ILE A 65 15.87 -2.74 8.10
CA ILE A 65 16.14 -4.16 7.89
C ILE A 65 17.39 -4.54 8.67
N ASN A 66 17.32 -5.66 9.37
CA ASN A 66 18.46 -6.22 10.09
C ASN A 66 18.75 -7.61 9.53
N PHE A 67 19.77 -7.71 8.68
CA PHE A 67 20.30 -9.00 8.25
C PHE A 67 21.51 -9.33 9.13
N PRO A 68 21.51 -10.45 9.86
CA PRO A 68 22.71 -10.89 10.55
C PRO A 68 23.78 -11.14 9.49
N GLN A 69 24.80 -10.29 9.42
CA GLN A 69 25.94 -10.52 8.55
C GLN A 69 26.77 -11.68 9.13
N ALA A 70 27.19 -12.59 8.24
CA ALA A 70 28.19 -13.61 8.54
C ALA A 70 29.60 -13.06 8.29
#